data_AF-A0AAU9RE49-F1
#
_entry.id   AF-A0AAU9RE49-F1
#
_cell.length_a   1.000
_cell.length_b   1.000
_cell.length_c   1.000
_cell.angle_alpha   90.00
_cell.angle_beta   90.00
_cell.angle_gamma   90.00
#
_symmetry.space_group_name_H-M   'P 1'
#
loop_
_entity.id
_entity.type
_entity.pdbx_description
1 polymer ?
#
loop_
_entity_poly.entity_id
_entity_poly.type
_entity_poly.pdbx_seq_one_letter_code
_entity_poly.pdbx_strand_id
1 'polypeptide(L)'
;MEVNKDENSFLESMKQEINQIIKEEEEEGEEILKKRISSHPLYELLLSSHLGCLKVCSGDFESPEIMNTADNLSLTKLSLHTDSSPETTSSELDQFMEAYCSTLRELKEAMEKPLVETHRFMEAVYTQLNDIVMSSPP
;
A
#
# COMPACT_ATOMS: atom_id res chain seq x y z
N MET A 1 59.57 9.53 -10.35
CA MET A 1 58.53 8.93 -9.47
C MET A 1 57.22 8.96 -10.27
N GLU A 2 56.94 7.96 -11.11
CA GLU A 2 55.74 7.95 -11.97
C GLU A 2 54.94 6.63 -11.92
N VAL A 3 55.34 5.67 -11.07
CA VAL A 3 54.74 4.32 -11.05
C VAL A 3 53.36 4.29 -10.36
N ASN A 4 52.98 5.34 -9.61
CA ASN A 4 51.78 5.31 -8.75
C ASN A 4 50.47 5.69 -9.45
N LYS A 5 50.49 6.17 -10.70
CA LYS A 5 49.27 6.69 -11.37
C LYS A 5 48.46 5.57 -12.04
N ASP A 6 49.14 4.61 -12.64
CA ASP A 6 48.51 3.52 -13.38
C ASP A 6 47.94 2.46 -12.45
N GLU A 7 48.62 2.17 -11.33
CA GLU A 7 48.10 1.28 -10.28
C GLU A 7 46.87 1.87 -9.58
N ASN A 8 46.86 3.19 -9.36
CA ASN A 8 45.71 3.87 -8.76
C ASN A 8 44.51 3.90 -9.72
N SER A 9 44.74 4.07 -11.02
CA SER A 9 43.69 3.96 -12.05
C SER A 9 43.12 2.53 -12.14
N PHE A 10 43.98 1.52 -12.04
CA PHE A 10 43.58 0.11 -12.08
C PHE A 10 42.77 -0.30 -10.85
N LEU A 11 43.22 0.10 -9.66
CA LEU A 11 42.48 -0.09 -8.40
C LEU A 11 41.11 0.60 -8.44
N GLU A 12 41.02 1.80 -8.99
CA GLU A 12 39.75 2.52 -9.07
C GLU A 12 38.75 1.87 -10.04
N SER A 13 39.23 1.34 -11.17
CA SER A 13 38.42 0.56 -12.10
C SER A 13 37.89 -0.73 -11.46
N MET A 14 38.73 -1.43 -10.70
CA MET A 14 38.34 -2.67 -10.01
C MET A 14 37.31 -2.41 -8.91
N LYS A 15 37.44 -1.30 -8.17
CA LYS A 15 36.41 -0.89 -7.20
C LYS A 15 35.08 -0.57 -7.88
N GLN A 16 35.10 0.08 -9.04
CA GLN A 16 33.88 0.35 -9.81
C GLN A 16 33.20 -0.95 -10.24
N GLU A 17 33.96 -1.93 -10.72
CA GLU A 17 33.44 -3.23 -11.12
C GLU A 17 32.85 -4.02 -9.93
N ILE A 18 33.52 -4.01 -8.77
CA ILE A 18 32.99 -4.62 -7.54
C ILE A 18 31.70 -3.94 -7.10
N ASN A 19 31.64 -2.61 -7.10
CA ASN A 19 30.43 -1.87 -6.75
C ASN A 19 29.28 -2.16 -7.72
N GLN A 20 29.60 -2.33 -9.02
CA GLN A 20 28.62 -2.70 -10.03
C GLN A 20 28.05 -4.09 -9.77
N ILE A 21 28.90 -5.09 -9.48
CA ILE A 21 28.47 -6.45 -9.14
C ILE A 21 27.59 -6.46 -7.89
N ILE A 22 27.99 -5.76 -6.82
CA ILE A 22 27.19 -5.67 -5.58
C ILE A 22 25.81 -5.09 -5.86
N LYS A 23 25.74 -4.04 -6.68
CA LYS A 23 24.47 -3.41 -7.04
C LYS A 23 23.58 -4.35 -7.86
N GLU A 24 24.16 -5.11 -8.78
CA GLU A 24 23.44 -6.10 -9.59
C GLU A 24 22.89 -7.25 -8.73
N GLU A 25 23.68 -7.73 -7.75
CA GLU A 25 23.23 -8.74 -6.78
C GLU A 25 22.10 -8.20 -5.87
N GLU A 26 22.17 -6.94 -5.46
CA GLU A 26 21.12 -6.29 -4.67
C GLU A 26 19.82 -6.16 -5.48
N GLU A 27 19.91 -5.73 -6.75
CA GLU A 27 18.75 -5.63 -7.65
C GLU A 27 18.13 -7.00 -7.94
N GLU A 28 18.94 -8.05 -8.14
CA GLU A 28 18.45 -9.43 -8.28
C GLU A 28 17.73 -9.89 -7.00
N GLY A 29 18.30 -9.58 -5.83
CA GLY A 29 17.68 -9.85 -4.53
C GLY A 29 16.31 -9.16 -4.37
N GLU A 30 16.21 -7.90 -4.79
CA GLU A 30 14.96 -7.16 -4.80
C GLU A 30 13.91 -7.80 -5.72
N GLU A 31 14.28 -8.20 -6.95
CA GLU A 31 13.35 -8.82 -7.89
C GLU A 31 12.83 -10.17 -7.39
N ILE A 32 13.69 -10.97 -6.76
CA ILE A 32 13.29 -12.21 -6.10
C ILE A 32 12.29 -11.92 -4.97
N LEU A 33 12.53 -10.90 -4.16
CA LEU A 33 11.65 -10.51 -3.07
C LEU A 33 10.29 -10.01 -3.61
N LYS A 34 10.29 -9.12 -4.60
CA LYS A 34 9.06 -8.63 -5.26
C LYS A 34 8.24 -9.78 -5.82
N LYS A 35 8.89 -10.76 -6.47
CA LYS A 35 8.23 -11.95 -6.99
C LYS A 35 7.65 -12.83 -5.88
N ARG A 36 8.35 -12.97 -4.75
CA ARG A 36 7.86 -13.71 -3.59
C ARG A 36 6.63 -13.02 -2.96
N ILE A 37 6.64 -11.70 -2.87
CA ILE A 37 5.52 -10.90 -2.38
C ILE A 37 4.32 -11.01 -3.32
N SER A 38 4.52 -10.81 -4.63
CA SER A 38 3.43 -10.79 -5.62
C SER A 38 2.80 -12.16 -5.89
N SER A 39 3.56 -13.25 -5.69
CA SER A 39 3.04 -14.63 -5.77
C SER A 39 2.41 -15.13 -4.46
N HIS A 40 2.39 -14.31 -3.41
CA HIS A 40 1.86 -14.70 -2.11
C HIS A 40 0.32 -14.83 -2.14
N PRO A 41 -0.27 -15.87 -1.53
CA PRO A 41 -1.73 -16.07 -1.54
C PRO A 41 -2.55 -14.91 -0.94
N LEU A 42 -1.97 -14.16 0.00
CA LEU A 42 -2.60 -12.99 0.63
C LEU A 42 -2.32 -11.67 -0.10
N TYR A 43 -1.52 -11.65 -1.16
CA TYR A 43 -1.15 -10.40 -1.85
C TYR A 43 -2.38 -9.68 -2.41
N GLU A 44 -3.29 -10.45 -3.02
CA GLU A 44 -4.57 -9.94 -3.50
C GLU A 44 -5.39 -9.31 -2.36
N LEU A 45 -5.56 -10.01 -1.23
CA LEU A 45 -6.29 -9.50 -0.07
C LEU A 45 -5.66 -8.22 0.49
N LEU A 46 -4.33 -8.16 0.53
CA LEU A 46 -3.60 -6.98 0.95
C LEU A 46 -3.91 -5.79 0.03
N LEU A 47 -3.87 -6.02 -1.29
CA LEU A 47 -4.14 -4.98 -2.28
C LEU A 47 -5.58 -4.46 -2.19
N SER A 48 -6.57 -5.34 -2.05
CA SER A 48 -7.97 -4.90 -1.87
C SER A 48 -8.19 -4.13 -0.57
N SER A 49 -7.60 -4.58 0.53
CA SER A 49 -7.69 -3.88 1.81
C SER A 49 -7.08 -2.48 1.70
N HIS A 50 -5.93 -2.37 1.02
CA HIS A 50 -5.24 -1.09 0.83
C HIS A 50 -6.08 -0.15 -0.04
N LEU A 51 -6.62 -0.67 -1.13
CA LEU A 51 -7.48 0.09 -2.03
C LEU A 51 -8.79 0.53 -1.36
N GLY A 52 -9.35 -0.31 -0.48
CA GLY A 52 -10.50 0.01 0.35
C GLY A 52 -10.23 1.20 1.28
N CYS A 53 -9.04 1.31 1.86
CA CYS A 53 -8.63 2.49 2.62
C CYS A 53 -8.56 3.74 1.73
N LEU A 54 -7.90 3.64 0.57
CA LEU A 54 -7.78 4.77 -0.36
C LEU A 54 -9.14 5.30 -0.78
N LYS A 55 -10.10 4.42 -1.07
CA LYS A 55 -11.48 4.81 -1.42
C LYS A 55 -12.14 5.64 -0.33
N VAL A 56 -11.98 5.26 0.93
CA VAL A 56 -12.51 6.02 2.07
C VAL A 56 -11.81 7.38 2.21
N CYS A 57 -10.49 7.43 2.00
CA CYS A 57 -9.71 8.66 2.11
C CYS A 57 -9.93 9.67 0.97
N SER A 58 -10.13 9.19 -0.26
CA SER A 58 -10.19 10.05 -1.44
C SER A 58 -11.48 10.85 -1.55
N GLY A 59 -12.54 10.51 -0.79
CA GLY A 59 -13.85 11.19 -0.85
C GLY A 59 -14.62 10.96 -2.15
N ASP A 60 -13.93 10.65 -3.25
CA ASP A 60 -14.47 10.20 -4.53
C ASP A 60 -14.88 8.73 -4.46
N PHE A 61 -16.13 8.50 -4.09
CA PHE A 61 -16.78 7.19 -4.24
C PHE A 61 -16.95 6.77 -5.72
N GLU A 62 -16.62 7.64 -6.68
CA GLU A 62 -16.86 7.45 -8.12
C GLU A 62 -15.62 7.20 -8.98
N SER A 63 -14.39 7.14 -8.44
CA SER A 63 -13.22 6.80 -9.27
C SER A 63 -13.36 5.38 -9.85
N PRO A 64 -13.62 5.21 -11.17
CA PRO A 64 -14.02 3.91 -11.72
C PRO A 64 -12.88 2.90 -11.70
N GLU A 65 -11.63 3.36 -11.79
CA GLU A 65 -10.43 2.51 -11.75
C GLU A 65 -10.25 1.83 -10.38
N ILE A 66 -10.62 2.53 -9.30
CA ILE A 66 -10.50 2.05 -7.92
C ILE A 66 -11.69 1.18 -7.53
N MET A 67 -12.90 1.50 -7.99
CA MET A 67 -14.10 0.73 -7.64
C MET A 67 -14.13 -0.65 -8.31
N ASN A 68 -13.71 -0.73 -9.58
CA ASN A 68 -13.79 -1.98 -10.34
C ASN A 68 -12.78 -3.05 -9.87
N THR A 69 -11.65 -2.63 -9.28
CA THR A 69 -10.60 -3.52 -8.78
C THR A 69 -10.85 -3.98 -7.34
N ALA A 70 -11.45 -3.13 -6.49
CA ALA A 70 -11.80 -3.50 -5.12
C ALA A 70 -13.01 -4.47 -5.03
N ASP A 71 -14.04 -4.24 -5.85
CA ASP A 71 -15.28 -5.03 -5.81
C ASP A 71 -15.11 -6.42 -6.45
N ASN A 72 -14.27 -6.54 -7.49
CA ASN A 72 -13.96 -7.82 -8.14
C ASN A 72 -13.21 -8.77 -7.19
N LEU A 73 -12.34 -8.22 -6.34
CA LEU A 73 -11.51 -9.02 -5.45
C LEU A 73 -12.19 -9.40 -4.11
N SER A 74 -13.28 -8.72 -3.76
CA SER A 74 -13.95 -8.87 -2.46
C SER A 74 -14.89 -10.09 -2.36
N LEU A 75 -15.07 -10.90 -3.41
CA LEU A 75 -16.14 -11.92 -3.44
C LEU A 75 -15.70 -13.39 -3.50
N THR A 76 -14.43 -13.70 -3.67
CA THR A 76 -13.97 -15.11 -3.67
C THR A 76 -13.41 -15.51 -2.31
N LYS A 77 -14.33 -15.82 -1.39
CA LYS A 77 -14.29 -16.99 -0.49
C LYS A 77 -12.88 -17.45 -0.08
N LEU A 78 -12.12 -16.61 0.61
CA LEU A 78 -11.06 -17.11 1.50
C LEU A 78 -11.75 -17.46 2.82
N SER A 79 -12.36 -18.65 2.82
CA SER A 79 -12.70 -19.35 4.06
C SER A 79 -11.39 -19.70 4.76
N LEU A 80 -10.80 -18.71 5.43
CA LEU A 80 -9.70 -18.91 6.36
C LEU A 80 -10.32 -19.63 7.55
N HIS A 81 -10.37 -20.95 7.45
CA HIS A 81 -10.56 -21.81 8.61
C HIS A 81 -9.45 -21.48 9.60
N THR A 82 -9.81 -20.78 10.67
CA THR A 82 -8.97 -20.52 11.86
C THR A 82 -8.80 -21.81 12.67
N ASP A 83 -8.41 -22.90 12.01
CA ASP A 83 -8.08 -24.19 12.63
C ASP A 83 -6.68 -24.61 12.15
N SER A 84 -5.66 -23.83 12.55
CA SER A 84 -4.27 -24.25 12.40
C SER A 84 -3.59 -24.22 13.76
N SER A 85 -3.29 -25.43 14.22
CA SER A 85 -2.40 -25.79 15.33
C SER A 85 -1.18 -24.87 15.48
N PRO A 86 -0.69 -24.62 16.70
CA PRO A 86 0.33 -23.61 16.97
C PRO A 86 1.76 -24.13 16.75
N GLU A 87 2.11 -24.72 15.61
CA GLU A 87 3.49 -25.22 15.38
C GLU A 87 3.96 -25.21 13.91
N THR A 88 3.59 -24.19 13.13
CA THR A 88 4.33 -23.87 11.91
C THR A 88 4.82 -22.45 12.03
N THR A 89 6.13 -22.24 12.09
CA THR A 89 6.73 -20.90 11.97
C THR A 89 6.32 -20.33 10.62
N SER A 90 5.20 -19.60 10.58
CA SER A 90 4.79 -18.84 9.42
C SER A 90 5.97 -17.96 9.02
N SER A 91 6.26 -17.86 7.72
CA SER A 91 7.35 -17.01 7.25
C SER A 91 7.12 -15.58 7.76
N GLU A 92 8.18 -14.80 7.99
CA GLU A 92 8.06 -13.38 8.36
C GLU A 92 7.12 -12.62 7.40
N LEU A 93 7.16 -12.98 6.11
CA LEU A 93 6.26 -12.49 5.09
C LEU A 93 4.77 -12.79 5.37
N ASP A 94 4.43 -13.98 5.87
CA ASP A 94 3.05 -14.37 6.16
C ASP A 94 2.50 -13.49 7.30
N GLN A 95 3.30 -13.34 8.36
CA GLN A 95 2.97 -12.47 9.49
C GLN A 95 2.82 -11.01 9.04
N PHE A 96 3.70 -10.53 8.17
CA PHE A 96 3.58 -9.21 7.57
C PHE A 96 2.28 -9.05 6.78
N MET A 97 1.97 -10.00 5.89
CA MET A 97 0.77 -9.95 5.05
C MET A 97 -0.51 -9.91 5.89
N GLU A 98 -0.60 -10.75 6.93
CA GLU A 98 -1.75 -10.79 7.85
C GLU A 98 -1.87 -9.52 8.68
N ALA A 99 -0.78 -9.09 9.32
CA ALA A 99 -0.77 -7.89 10.14
C ALA A 99 -1.14 -6.65 9.32
N TYR A 100 -0.59 -6.51 8.11
CA TYR A 100 -0.86 -5.38 7.23
C TYR A 100 -2.34 -5.36 6.79
N CYS A 101 -2.91 -6.51 6.41
CA CYS A 101 -4.34 -6.61 6.10
C CYS A 101 -5.21 -6.21 7.31
N SER A 102 -4.88 -6.68 8.52
CA SER A 102 -5.61 -6.33 9.74
C SER A 102 -5.55 -4.84 10.02
N THR A 103 -4.34 -4.26 10.02
CA THR A 103 -4.13 -2.84 10.27
C THR A 103 -4.87 -1.96 9.26
N LEU A 104 -4.89 -2.34 7.98
CA LEU A 104 -5.65 -1.61 6.96
C LEU A 104 -7.16 -1.66 7.24
N ARG A 105 -7.70 -2.83 7.61
CA ARG A 105 -9.12 -2.96 7.95
C ARG A 105 -9.49 -2.06 9.14
N GLU A 106 -8.70 -2.13 10.20
CA GLU A 106 -8.88 -1.30 11.39
C GLU A 106 -8.80 0.20 11.06
N LEU A 107 -7.82 0.59 10.24
CA LEU A 107 -7.68 1.97 9.77
C LEU A 107 -8.90 2.41 8.96
N LYS A 108 -9.37 1.59 8.02
CA LYS A 108 -10.57 1.88 7.23
C LYS A 108 -11.78 2.13 8.13
N GLU A 109 -12.06 1.20 9.05
CA GLU A 109 -13.19 1.29 9.99
C GLU A 109 -13.08 2.54 10.89
N ALA A 110 -11.87 2.87 11.34
CA ALA A 110 -11.61 4.06 12.16
C ALA A 110 -11.83 5.37 11.39
N MET A 111 -11.53 5.41 10.10
CA MET A 111 -11.65 6.62 9.26
C MET A 111 -13.05 6.82 8.65
N GLU A 112 -13.76 5.75 8.33
CA GLU A 112 -15.02 5.82 7.57
C GLU A 112 -16.08 6.67 8.28
N LYS A 113 -16.32 6.42 9.57
CA LYS A 113 -17.30 7.17 10.36
C LYS A 113 -16.99 8.68 10.46
N PRO A 114 -15.78 9.12 10.92
CA PRO A 114 -15.50 10.54 11.06
C PRO A 114 -15.50 11.29 9.72
N LEU A 115 -15.09 10.65 8.62
CA LEU A 115 -15.14 11.27 7.29
C LEU A 115 -16.58 11.49 6.81
N VAL A 116 -17.44 10.48 6.93
CA VAL A 116 -18.86 10.60 6.56
C VAL A 116 -19.56 11.67 7.40
N GLU A 117 -19.30 11.71 8.71
CA GLU A 117 -19.92 12.69 9.59
C GLU A 117 -19.44 14.11 9.29
N THR A 118 -18.13 14.28 9.00
CA THR A 118 -17.58 15.58 8.60
C THR A 118 -18.19 16.06 7.29
N HIS A 119 -18.31 15.17 6.29
CA HIS A 119 -18.94 15.52 5.02
C HIS A 119 -20.40 15.96 5.21
N ARG A 120 -21.19 15.19 5.98
CA ARG A 120 -22.57 15.55 6.32
C ARG A 120 -22.66 16.89 7.04
N PHE A 121 -21.78 17.14 8.00
CA PHE A 121 -21.73 18.42 8.72
C PHE A 121 -21.46 19.58 7.77
N MET A 122 -20.48 19.44 6.87
CA MET A 122 -20.14 20.47 5.88
C MET A 122 -21.33 20.75 4.95
N GLU A 123 -21.99 19.73 4.41
CA GLU A 123 -23.19 19.89 3.56
C GLU A 123 -24.33 20.63 4.28
N ALA A 124 -24.54 20.33 5.57
CA ALA A 124 -25.54 21.02 6.38
C ALA A 124 -25.18 22.49 6.60
N VAL A 125 -23.89 22.81 6.79
CA VAL A 125 -23.41 24.20 6.91
C VAL A 125 -23.55 24.94 5.59
N TYR A 126 -23.16 24.34 4.47
CA TYR A 126 -23.31 24.95 3.14
C TYR A 126 -24.78 25.22 2.81
N THR A 127 -25.68 24.30 3.13
CA THR A 127 -27.12 24.48 2.93
C THR A 127 -27.66 25.67 3.73
N GLN A 128 -27.27 25.79 5.00
CA GLN A 128 -27.68 26.93 5.85
C GLN A 128 -27.11 28.26 5.34
N LEU A 129 -25.84 28.29 4.94
CA LEU A 129 -25.23 29.49 4.38
C LEU A 129 -25.93 29.93 3.09
N ASN A 130 -26.26 28.98 2.22
CA ASN A 130 -26.98 29.29 0.97
C ASN A 130 -28.38 29.84 1.25
N ASP A 131 -29.11 29.27 2.20
CA ASP A 131 -30.43 29.77 2.60
C ASP A 131 -30.36 31.22 3.11
N ILE A 132 -29.34 31.56 3.92
CA ILE A 132 -29.12 32.93 4.39
C ILE A 132 -28.85 33.90 3.23
N VAL A 133 -28.01 33.49 2.26
CA VAL A 133 -27.68 34.34 1.10
C VAL A 133 -28.91 34.52 0.20
N MET A 134 -29.70 33.48 -0.02
CA MET A 134 -30.87 33.51 -0.92
C MET A 134 -32.12 34.13 -0.27
N SER A 135 -32.21 34.13 1.06
CA SER A 135 -33.33 34.74 1.81
C SER A 135 -33.14 36.23 2.11
N SER A 136 -31.96 36.79 1.80
CA SER A 136 -31.72 38.23 1.89
C SER A 136 -32.49 38.97 0.78
N PRO A 137 -33.39 39.91 1.11
CA PRO A 137 -34.07 40.72 0.09
C PRO A 137 -33.06 41.64 -0.64
N PRO A 138 -33.34 42.04 -1.90
CA PRO A 138 -32.45 42.90 -2.69
C PRO A 138 -32.28 44.30 -2.10
#